data_AF-A0A0F9IS21-F1
#
_entry.id   AF-A0A0F9IS21-F1
#
_cell.length_a   1.000
_cell.length_b   1.000
_cell.length_c   1.000
_cell.angle_alpha   90.00
_cell.angle_beta   90.00
_cell.angle_gamma   90.00
#
_symmetry.space_group_name_H-M   'P 1'
#
loop_
_entity.id
_entity.type
_entity.pdbx_description
1 polymer ?
#
loop_
_entity_poly.entity_id
_entity_poly.type
_entity_poly.pdbx_seq_one_letter_code
_entity_poly.pdbx_strand_id
1 'polypeptide(L)' 'MAKQKKLTEKENEVRRKKRKDREAKAFQVVVDKLKKEKSEEELLKIVSIQPENHELNDFMAARKALDELKVPYEKSFK' A
#
# COMPACT_ATOMS: atom_id res chain seq x y z
N MET A 1 33.64 7.81 -24.52
CA MET A 1 33.37 6.37 -24.23
C MET A 1 32.77 6.24 -22.84
N ALA A 2 31.47 5.97 -22.73
CA ALA A 2 30.79 5.82 -21.44
C ALA A 2 31.07 4.43 -20.84
N LYS A 3 31.81 4.39 -19.73
CA LYS A 3 32.05 3.14 -18.99
C LYS A 3 30.75 2.72 -18.28
N GLN A 4 30.09 1.69 -18.80
CA GLN A 4 29.00 1.02 -18.08
C GLN A 4 29.57 0.33 -16.83
N LYS A 5 29.39 0.93 -15.65
CA LYS A 5 29.71 0.29 -14.37
C LYS A 5 28.68 -0.83 -14.13
N LYS A 6 29.11 -2.09 -14.21
CA LYS A 6 28.32 -3.24 -13.76
C LYS A 6 28.23 -3.19 -12.23
N LEU A 7 27.01 -3.10 -11.71
CA LEU A 7 26.76 -3.14 -10.27
C LEU A 7 26.95 -4.57 -9.78
N THR A 8 27.58 -4.70 -8.63
CA THR A 8 27.71 -5.99 -7.93
C THR A 8 26.35 -6.44 -7.39
N GLU A 9 26.18 -7.75 -7.17
CA GLU A 9 24.93 -8.31 -6.63
C GLU A 9 24.51 -7.65 -5.30
N LYS A 10 25.49 -7.34 -4.44
CA LYS A 10 25.27 -6.60 -3.18
C LYS A 10 24.71 -5.20 -3.39
N GLU A 11 25.19 -4.46 -4.40
CA GLU A 11 24.65 -3.12 -4.71
C GLU A 11 23.23 -3.20 -5.29
N ASN A 12 22.93 -4.23 -6.09
CA ASN A 12 21.58 -4.47 -6.59
C ASN A 12 20.61 -4.82 -5.46
N GLU A 13 21.05 -5.61 -4.48
CA GLU A 13 20.24 -5.97 -3.31
C GLU A 13 19.92 -4.75 -2.44
N VAL A 14 20.91 -3.90 -2.14
CA VAL A 14 20.69 -2.64 -1.41
C VAL A 14 19.72 -1.72 -2.15
N ARG A 15 19.80 -1.65 -3.48
CA ARG A 15 18.86 -0.87 -4.30
C ARG A 15 17.43 -1.45 -4.25
N ARG A 16 17.28 -2.78 -4.30
CA ARG A 16 15.97 -3.44 -4.17
C ARG A 16 15.35 -3.16 -2.80
N LYS A 17 16.13 -3.26 -1.72
CA LYS A 17 15.66 -2.97 -0.36
C LYS A 17 15.22 -1.51 -0.23
N LYS A 18 16.04 -0.57 -0.69
CA LYS A 18 15.67 0.87 -0.70
C LYS A 18 14.42 1.17 -1.52
N ARG A 19 14.15 0.44 -2.61
CA ARG A 19 12.90 0.58 -3.38
C ARG A 19 11.70 0.10 -2.58
N LYS A 20 11.78 -1.11 -2.01
CA LYS A 20 10.72 -1.66 -1.13
C LYS A 20 10.41 -0.74 0.05
N ASP A 21 11.44 -0.17 0.68
CA ASP A 21 11.24 0.76 1.81
C ASP A 21 10.52 2.05 1.36
N ARG A 22 10.81 2.55 0.16
CA ARG A 22 10.11 3.72 -0.40
C ARG A 22 8.65 3.40 -0.75
N GLU A 23 8.41 2.24 -1.34
CA GLU A 23 7.07 1.76 -1.68
C GLU A 23 6.23 1.57 -0.41
N ALA A 24 6.78 0.94 0.63
CA ALA A 24 6.11 0.78 1.92
C ALA A 24 5.78 2.14 2.57
N LYS A 25 6.71 3.10 2.53
CA LYS A 25 6.44 4.47 3.02
C LYS A 25 5.36 5.17 2.21
N ALA A 26 5.41 5.08 0.88
CA ALA A 26 4.40 5.67 0.02
C ALA A 26 3.01 5.08 0.31
N PHE A 27 2.92 3.76 0.51
CA PHE A 27 1.69 3.09 0.91
C PHE A 27 1.18 3.58 2.26
N GLN A 28 2.05 3.71 3.28
CA GLN A 28 1.66 4.24 4.59
C GLN A 28 1.10 5.66 4.49
N VAL A 29 1.67 6.52 3.63
CA VAL A 29 1.14 7.87 3.40
C VAL A 29 -0.28 7.82 2.84
N VAL A 30 -0.60 6.86 1.96
CA VAL A 30 -1.97 6.68 1.45
C VAL A 30 -2.90 6.22 2.57
N VAL A 31 -2.48 5.25 3.40
CA VAL A 31 -3.24 4.79 4.58
C VAL A 31 -3.55 5.97 5.50
N ASP A 32 -2.55 6.77 5.84
CA ASP A 32 -2.70 7.91 6.75
C ASP A 32 -3.59 9.01 6.16
N LYS A 33 -3.55 9.23 4.83
CA LYS A 33 -4.48 10.12 4.14
C LYS A 33 -5.91 9.62 4.23
N LEU A 34 -6.13 8.34 3.90
CA LEU A 34 -7.46 7.72 3.95
C LEU A 34 -8.08 7.79 5.36
N LYS A 35 -7.29 7.59 6.42
CA LYS A 35 -7.77 7.76 7.80
C LYS A 35 -8.18 9.19 8.16
N LYS A 36 -7.56 10.19 7.54
CA LYS A 36 -7.83 11.61 7.82
C LYS A 36 -8.97 12.15 6.98
N GLU A 37 -9.05 11.71 5.73
CA GLU A 37 -9.99 12.22 4.74
C GLU A 37 -11.31 11.44 4.75
N LYS A 38 -11.29 10.14 5.03
CA LYS A 38 -12.47 9.28 4.99
C LYS A 38 -12.95 8.87 6.38
N SER A 39 -14.26 8.78 6.53
CA SER A 39 -14.88 8.23 7.74
C SER A 39 -14.76 6.70 7.78
N GLU A 40 -14.96 6.10 8.95
CA GLU A 40 -14.97 4.64 9.10
C GLU A 40 -15.99 3.97 8.16
N GLU A 41 -17.16 4.57 7.97
CA GLU A 41 -18.20 4.08 7.06
C GLU A 41 -17.75 4.09 5.61
N GLU A 42 -17.02 5.12 5.17
CA GLU A 42 -16.50 5.19 3.81
C GLU A 42 -15.39 4.18 3.57
N LEU A 43 -14.51 3.99 4.55
CA LEU A 43 -13.49 2.93 4.50
C LEU A 43 -14.15 1.54 4.45
N LEU A 44 -15.21 1.31 5.22
CA LEU A 44 -15.98 0.08 5.18
C LEU A 44 -16.63 -0.14 3.82
N LYS A 45 -17.19 0.91 3.18
CA LYS A 45 -17.76 0.81 1.82
C LYS A 45 -16.70 0.39 0.82
N ILE A 46 -15.51 0.98 0.86
CA ILE A 46 -14.40 0.60 -0.03
C ILE A 46 -14.02 -0.86 0.18
N VAL A 47 -13.92 -1.31 1.44
CA VAL A 47 -13.48 -2.68 1.74
C VAL A 47 -14.60 -3.72 1.55
N SER A 48 -15.86 -3.30 1.51
CA SER A 48 -17.02 -4.16 1.21
C SER A 48 -17.20 -4.48 -0.27
N ILE A 49 -16.57 -3.72 -1.16
CA ILE A 49 -16.67 -3.92 -2.60
C ILE A 49 -15.40 -4.61 -3.10
N GLN A 50 -15.58 -5.61 -3.97
CA GLN A 50 -14.43 -6.26 -4.58
C GLN A 50 -13.69 -5.25 -5.47
N PRO A 51 -12.40 -4.97 -5.19
CA PRO A 51 -11.69 -3.94 -5.93
C PRO A 51 -11.38 -4.42 -7.35
N GLU A 52 -11.48 -3.50 -8.30
CA GLU A 52 -10.90 -3.70 -9.62
C GLU A 52 -9.36 -3.56 -9.55
N ASN A 53 -8.66 -4.07 -10.57
CA ASN A 53 -7.18 -4.04 -10.61
C ASN A 53 -6.58 -2.64 -10.39
N HIS A 54 -7.29 -1.59 -10.80
CA HIS A 54 -6.84 -0.20 -10.68
C HIS A 54 -7.10 0.41 -9.28
N GLU A 55 -8.00 -0.19 -8.50
CA GLU A 55 -8.37 0.26 -7.14
C GLU A 55 -7.73 -0.60 -6.04
N LEU A 56 -6.99 -1.64 -6.42
CA LEU A 56 -6.43 -2.60 -5.48
C LEU A 56 -5.53 -1.96 -4.41
N ASN A 57 -4.79 -0.91 -4.76
CA ASN A 57 -3.95 -0.16 -3.83
C ASN A 57 -4.78 0.61 -2.80
N ASP A 58 -5.84 1.27 -3.23
CA ASP A 58 -6.73 2.05 -2.36
C ASP A 58 -7.54 1.13 -1.46
N PHE A 59 -7.99 -0.01 -1.99
CA PHE A 59 -8.61 -1.08 -1.21
C PHE A 59 -7.67 -1.62 -0.13
N MET A 60 -6.43 -1.97 -0.48
CA MET A 60 -5.45 -2.43 0.48
C MET A 60 -5.14 -1.37 1.53
N ALA A 61 -5.05 -0.10 1.13
CA ALA A 61 -4.80 1.00 2.04
C ALA A 61 -5.99 1.24 2.99
N ALA A 62 -7.23 1.16 2.48
CA ALA A 62 -8.44 1.25 3.30
C ALA A 62 -8.53 0.09 4.29
N ARG A 63 -8.19 -1.13 3.85
CA ARG A 63 -8.13 -2.32 4.70
C ARG A 63 -7.12 -2.15 5.84
N LYS A 64 -5.92 -1.66 5.50
CA LYS A 64 -4.87 -1.37 6.49
C LYS A 64 -5.29 -0.25 7.44
N ALA A 65 -6.00 0.77 6.94
CA ALA A 65 -6.53 1.84 7.75
C ALA A 65 -7.53 1.30 8.80
N LEU A 66 -8.48 0.47 8.39
CA LEU A 66 -9.44 -0.18 9.29
C LEU A 66 -8.76 -1.11 10.30
N ASP A 67 -7.76 -1.90 9.88
CA ASP A 67 -6.99 -2.77 10.77
C ASP A 67 -6.29 -1.95 11.88
N GLU A 68 -5.71 -0.79 11.53
CA GLU A 68 -5.05 0.09 12.50
C GLU A 68 -6.04 0.84 13.41
N LEU A 69 -7.23 1.17 12.90
CA LEU A 69 -8.34 1.71 13.68
C LEU A 69 -9.07 0.64 14.52
N LYS A 70 -8.72 -0.65 14.34
CA LYS A 70 -9.36 -1.82 14.98
C LYS A 70 -10.86 -1.92 14.66
N VAL A 71 -11.28 -1.43 13.51
CA VAL A 71 -12.67 -1.52 13.05
C VAL A 71 -12.87 -2.88 12.37
N PRO A 72 -13.85 -3.70 12.79
CA PRO A 72 -14.13 -4.97 12.15
C PRO A 72 -14.77 -4.77 10.76
N TYR A 73 -14.35 -5.57 9.79
CA TYR A 73 -14.91 -5.60 8.43
C TYR A 73 -14.92 -7.03 7.88
N GLU A 74 -15.77 -7.28 6.87
CA GLU A 74 -15.81 -8.58 6.19
C GLU A 74 -14.56 -8.78 5.33
N LYS A 75 -13.82 -9.87 5.58
CA LYS A 75 -12.55 -10.16 4.88
C LYS A 75 -12.73 -10.93 3.57
N SER A 76 -13.98 -11.24 3.22
CA SER A 76 -14.36 -12.06 2.07
C SER A 76 -15.60 -11.48 1.43
N PHE A 77 -15.56 -11.30 0.11
CA PHE A 77 -16.75 -11.00 -0.68
C PHE A 77 -17.55 -12.29 -0.87
N LYS A 78 -18.87 -12.23 -0.70
CA LYS A 78 -19.78 -13.33 -1.03
C LYS A 78 -20.16 -13.34 -2.50
#